data_AF-A0A2E5F4Z4-F1
#
_entry.id   AF-A0A2E5F4Z4-F1
#
_cell.length_a   1.000
_cell.length_b   1.000
_cell.length_c   1.000
_cell.angle_alpha   90.00
_cell.angle_beta   90.00
_cell.angle_gamma   90.00
#
_symmetry.space_group_name_H-M   'P 1'
#
loop_
_entity.id
_entity.type
_entity.pdbx_description
1 polymer ?
#
loop_
_entity_poly.entity_id
_entity_poly.type
_entity_poly.pdbx_seq_one_letter_code
_entity_poly.pdbx_strand_id
1 'polypeptide(L)'
;MNIIQENKEKIMAVVMIALVLLLAYRCDQGFDDAQERERLLKQAFDSKIMGIASRSPQHIETAIAYYSEAIEVDPDNVGSYVGRGDAYHELDFILYLNLDYPTQKKSSRPLHKELYDKALEDYNKAKELDSKRMTNSDTSFARAMREWAEERQSATNSSTSSTSEFQSVSSNQASQHVGEIREVCGLVASTRYASTSKGAPTFLNFDYNYPNHTFAVMIWGSDRGKFPSNPERYYDNKTVCATGLVESYQGKPEIVATSANQLEIR
;
A
#
# COMPACT_ATOMS: atom_id res chain seq x y z
N MET A 1 -10.96 73.73 -3.57
CA MET A 1 -9.92 72.67 -3.54
C MET A 1 -10.36 71.40 -2.79
N ASN A 2 -11.66 71.23 -2.44
CA ASN A 2 -12.11 70.20 -1.48
C ASN A 2 -12.86 69.01 -2.10
N ILE A 3 -13.55 69.20 -3.24
CA ILE A 3 -14.39 68.15 -3.87
C ILE A 3 -13.56 67.00 -4.44
N ILE A 4 -12.39 67.31 -5.01
CA ILE A 4 -11.49 66.29 -5.58
C ILE A 4 -10.90 65.41 -4.48
N GLN A 5 -10.62 65.98 -3.30
CA GLN A 5 -10.06 65.25 -2.17
C GLN A 5 -11.11 64.35 -1.51
N GLU A 6 -12.33 64.87 -1.32
CA GLU A 6 -13.47 64.10 -0.79
C GLU A 6 -13.86 62.94 -1.72
N ASN A 7 -13.85 63.17 -3.04
CA ASN A 7 -14.08 62.11 -4.03
C ASN A 7 -12.98 61.05 -4.02
N LYS A 8 -11.71 61.43 -3.78
CA LYS A 8 -10.61 60.47 -3.64
C LYS A 8 -10.77 59.59 -2.40
N GLU A 9 -11.17 60.15 -1.27
CA GLU A 9 -11.40 59.38 -0.04
C GLU A 9 -12.60 58.43 -0.18
N LYS A 10 -13.69 58.89 -0.81
CA LYS A 10 -14.86 58.04 -1.13
C LYS A 10 -14.49 56.90 -2.07
N ILE A 11 -13.70 57.15 -3.11
CA ILE A 11 -13.23 56.12 -4.04
C ILE A 11 -12.30 55.13 -3.32
N MET A 12 -11.36 55.60 -2.50
CA MET A 12 -10.48 54.75 -1.69
C MET A 12 -11.28 53.86 -0.72
N ALA A 13 -12.31 54.41 -0.06
CA ALA A 13 -13.16 53.65 0.85
C ALA A 13 -13.93 52.54 0.11
N VAL A 14 -14.49 52.83 -1.07
CA VAL A 14 -15.19 51.82 -1.89
C VAL A 14 -14.24 50.73 -2.38
N VAL A 15 -13.02 51.09 -2.80
CA VAL A 15 -11.99 50.12 -3.23
C VAL A 15 -11.56 49.24 -2.06
N MET A 16 -11.34 49.82 -0.87
CA MET A 16 -10.96 49.06 0.32
C MET A 16 -12.06 48.10 0.77
N ILE A 17 -13.33 48.51 0.75
CA ILE A 17 -14.46 47.64 1.06
C ILE A 17 -14.58 46.50 0.04
N ALA A 18 -14.47 46.81 -1.26
CA ALA A 18 -14.49 45.79 -2.31
C ALA A 18 -13.34 44.78 -2.15
N LEU A 19 -12.13 45.25 -1.82
CA LEU A 19 -10.98 44.39 -1.55
C LEU A 19 -11.21 43.49 -0.32
N VAL A 20 -11.73 44.04 0.78
CA VAL A 20 -12.04 43.27 2.00
C VAL A 20 -13.11 42.21 1.72
N LEU A 21 -14.16 42.52 0.98
CA LEU A 21 -15.20 41.56 0.61
C LEU A 21 -14.66 40.45 -0.31
N LEU A 22 -13.80 40.80 -1.29
CA LEU A 22 -13.13 39.81 -2.15
C LEU A 22 -12.19 38.89 -1.36
N LEU A 23 -11.45 39.44 -0.39
CA LEU A 23 -10.58 38.65 0.48
C LEU A 23 -11.40 37.75 1.42
N ALA A 24 -12.50 38.25 1.99
CA ALA A 24 -13.39 37.45 2.83
C ALA A 24 -14.01 36.28 2.05
N TYR A 25 -14.51 36.53 0.84
CA TYR A 25 -15.05 35.47 -0.03
C TYR A 25 -14.00 34.41 -0.38
N ARG A 26 -12.78 34.82 -0.75
CA ARG A 26 -11.68 33.88 -1.01
C ARG A 26 -11.26 33.09 0.22
N CYS A 27 -11.31 33.71 1.40
CA CYS A 27 -11.01 33.04 2.67
C CYS A 27 -12.06 31.98 3.02
N ASP A 28 -13.33 32.26 2.75
CA ASP A 28 -14.46 31.35 2.97
C ASP A 28 -14.37 30.13 2.03
N GLN A 29 -14.17 30.38 0.73
CA GLN A 29 -13.96 29.29 -0.24
C GLN A 29 -12.73 28.43 0.09
N GLY A 30 -11.60 29.06 0.45
CA GLY A 30 -10.40 28.31 0.81
C GLY A 30 -10.57 27.47 2.10
N PHE A 31 -11.47 27.88 3.01
CA PHE A 31 -11.80 27.12 4.20
C PHE A 31 -12.68 25.90 3.87
N ASP A 32 -13.71 26.08 3.03
CA ASP A 32 -14.58 25.01 2.56
C ASP A 32 -13.80 23.94 1.77
N ASP A 33 -12.92 24.37 0.85
CA ASP A 33 -12.06 23.48 0.06
C ASP A 33 -11.11 22.69 0.97
N ALA A 34 -10.57 23.33 2.03
CA ALA A 34 -9.69 22.65 2.96
C ALA A 34 -10.39 21.56 3.77
N GLN A 35 -11.63 21.83 4.21
CA GLN A 35 -12.46 20.88 4.94
C GLN A 35 -12.88 19.71 4.05
N GLU A 36 -13.28 19.98 2.82
CA GLU A 36 -13.69 18.95 1.87
C GLU A 36 -12.51 18.05 1.48
N ARG A 37 -11.34 18.62 1.21
CA ARG A 37 -10.11 17.85 0.98
C ARG A 37 -9.80 16.92 2.15
N GLU A 38 -9.87 17.40 3.39
CA GLU A 38 -9.60 16.57 4.57
C GLU A 38 -10.61 15.42 4.69
N ARG A 39 -11.89 15.68 4.41
CA ARG A 39 -12.94 14.65 4.34
C ARG A 39 -12.61 13.57 3.31
N LEU A 40 -12.22 13.97 2.11
CA LEU A 40 -11.84 13.07 1.01
C LEU A 40 -10.59 12.25 1.35
N LEU A 41 -9.54 12.89 1.92
CA LEU A 41 -8.32 12.19 2.33
C LEU A 41 -8.60 11.14 3.41
N LYS A 42 -9.51 11.41 4.35
CA LYS A 42 -9.93 10.42 5.35
C LYS A 42 -10.62 9.23 4.69
N GLN A 43 -11.55 9.48 3.76
CA GLN A 43 -12.25 8.41 3.03
C GLN A 43 -11.28 7.59 2.17
N ALA A 44 -10.31 8.25 1.53
CA ALA A 44 -9.25 7.61 0.76
C ALA A 44 -8.41 6.67 1.64
N PHE A 45 -7.96 7.16 2.81
CA PHE A 45 -7.17 6.38 3.74
C PHE A 45 -7.94 5.18 4.30
N ASP A 46 -9.18 5.39 4.77
CA ASP A 46 -10.04 4.32 5.29
C ASP A 46 -10.26 3.23 4.22
N SER A 47 -10.54 3.64 2.97
CA SER A 47 -10.71 2.70 1.83
C SER A 47 -9.42 1.94 1.53
N LYS A 48 -8.26 2.62 1.55
CA LYS A 48 -6.95 2.00 1.31
C LYS A 48 -6.65 0.93 2.35
N ILE A 49 -6.82 1.24 3.64
CA ILE A 49 -6.63 0.29 4.74
C ILE A 49 -7.57 -0.92 4.60
N MET A 50 -8.84 -0.68 4.26
CA MET A 50 -9.80 -1.76 4.00
C MET A 50 -9.37 -2.64 2.82
N GLY A 51 -8.87 -2.05 1.74
CA GLY A 51 -8.38 -2.78 0.56
C GLY A 51 -7.14 -3.62 0.85
N ILE A 52 -6.19 -3.09 1.61
CA ILE A 52 -5.00 -3.82 2.04
C ILE A 52 -5.39 -4.99 2.95
N ALA A 53 -6.23 -4.74 3.96
CA ALA A 53 -6.67 -5.76 4.91
C ALA A 53 -7.48 -6.88 4.25
N SER A 54 -8.29 -6.56 3.23
CA SER A 54 -9.14 -7.52 2.52
C SER A 54 -8.53 -8.05 1.21
N ARG A 55 -7.35 -7.58 0.80
CA ARG A 55 -6.74 -7.82 -0.53
C ARG A 55 -7.71 -7.56 -1.68
N SER A 56 -8.54 -6.52 -1.56
CA SER A 56 -9.57 -6.16 -2.54
C SER A 56 -9.08 -5.03 -3.45
N PRO A 57 -8.89 -5.29 -4.76
CA PRO A 57 -8.58 -4.25 -5.74
C PRO A 57 -9.60 -3.11 -5.72
N GLN A 58 -10.88 -3.43 -5.54
CA GLN A 58 -11.99 -2.47 -5.59
C GLN A 58 -11.92 -1.40 -4.50
N HIS A 59 -11.46 -1.77 -3.30
CA HIS A 59 -11.29 -0.81 -2.21
C HIS A 59 -10.09 0.11 -2.46
N ILE A 60 -9.05 -0.38 -3.13
CA ILE A 60 -7.90 0.45 -3.52
C ILE A 60 -8.27 1.37 -4.69
N GLU A 61 -9.04 0.89 -5.67
CA GLU A 61 -9.60 1.73 -6.74
C GLU A 61 -10.47 2.85 -6.16
N THR A 62 -11.29 2.54 -5.16
CA THR A 62 -12.05 3.55 -4.40
C THR A 62 -11.13 4.56 -3.72
N ALA A 63 -10.03 4.12 -3.10
CA ALA A 63 -9.05 5.04 -2.51
C ALA A 63 -8.41 5.97 -3.55
N ILE A 64 -8.04 5.44 -4.73
CA ILE A 64 -7.50 6.22 -5.86
C ILE A 64 -8.52 7.28 -6.31
N ALA A 65 -9.80 6.94 -6.37
CA ALA A 65 -10.87 7.88 -6.72
C ALA A 65 -10.94 9.04 -5.72
N TYR A 66 -10.99 8.74 -4.42
CA TYR A 66 -11.02 9.80 -3.38
C TYR A 66 -9.78 10.68 -3.39
N TYR A 67 -8.58 10.11 -3.60
CA TYR A 67 -7.38 10.94 -3.76
C TYR A 67 -7.44 11.81 -5.01
N SER A 68 -8.04 11.32 -6.10
CA SER A 68 -8.21 12.09 -7.32
C SER A 68 -9.18 13.27 -7.12
N GLU A 69 -10.30 13.04 -6.44
CA GLU A 69 -11.21 14.12 -6.03
C GLU A 69 -10.50 15.13 -5.10
N ALA A 70 -9.68 14.66 -4.15
CA ALA A 70 -8.92 15.54 -3.26
C ALA A 70 -7.89 16.41 -4.02
N ILE A 71 -7.36 15.93 -5.14
CA ILE A 71 -6.47 16.69 -6.04
C ILE A 71 -7.25 17.74 -6.83
N GLU A 72 -8.49 17.45 -7.22
CA GLU A 72 -9.34 18.45 -7.89
C GLU A 72 -9.68 19.62 -6.96
N VAL A 73 -9.91 19.34 -5.67
CA VAL A 73 -10.18 20.35 -4.64
C VAL A 73 -8.93 21.17 -4.30
N ASP A 74 -7.77 20.54 -4.15
CA ASP A 74 -6.49 21.21 -3.88
C ASP A 74 -5.35 20.63 -4.73
N PRO A 75 -5.15 21.17 -5.95
CA PRO A 75 -4.13 20.68 -6.87
C PRO A 75 -2.69 20.89 -6.42
N ASP A 76 -2.47 21.69 -5.37
CA ASP A 76 -1.13 21.91 -4.82
C ASP A 76 -0.84 21.01 -3.62
N ASN A 77 -1.80 20.17 -3.20
CA ASN A 77 -1.64 19.30 -2.04
C ASN A 77 -0.66 18.15 -2.29
N VAL A 78 0.54 18.25 -1.72
CA VAL A 78 1.56 17.19 -1.78
C VAL A 78 1.03 15.85 -1.28
N GLY A 79 0.23 15.85 -0.20
CA GLY A 79 -0.28 14.62 0.42
C GLY A 79 -1.25 13.84 -0.46
N SER A 80 -2.09 14.53 -1.24
CA SER A 80 -3.05 13.87 -2.15
C SER A 80 -2.34 13.10 -3.26
N TYR A 81 -1.27 13.65 -3.84
CA TYR A 81 -0.46 12.95 -4.85
C TYR A 81 0.29 11.77 -4.24
N VAL A 82 0.95 11.93 -3.09
CA VAL A 82 1.64 10.80 -2.45
C VAL A 82 0.66 9.68 -2.10
N GLY A 83 -0.50 10.02 -1.53
CA GLY A 83 -1.53 9.05 -1.20
C GLY A 83 -2.06 8.28 -2.40
N ARG A 84 -2.25 8.95 -3.54
CA ARG A 84 -2.68 8.31 -4.79
C ARG A 84 -1.60 7.43 -5.41
N GLY A 85 -0.34 7.89 -5.39
CA GLY A 85 0.82 7.10 -5.81
C GLY A 85 0.98 5.81 -5.02
N ASP A 86 0.83 5.88 -3.70
CA ASP A 86 0.83 4.70 -2.81
C ASP A 86 -0.30 3.75 -3.20
N ALA A 87 -1.50 4.28 -3.45
CA ALA A 87 -2.67 3.46 -3.80
C ALA A 87 -2.49 2.76 -5.15
N TYR A 88 -1.87 3.39 -6.15
CA TYR A 88 -1.50 2.72 -7.41
C TYR A 88 -0.52 1.57 -7.18
N HIS A 89 0.48 1.76 -6.31
CA HIS A 89 1.44 0.72 -5.97
C HIS A 89 0.77 -0.46 -5.24
N GLU A 90 -0.11 -0.18 -4.28
CA GLU A 90 -0.88 -1.22 -3.57
C GLU A 90 -1.83 -1.98 -4.51
N LEU A 91 -2.46 -1.28 -5.46
CA LEU A 91 -3.32 -1.89 -6.45
C LEU A 91 -2.54 -2.84 -7.36
N ASP A 92 -1.39 -2.39 -7.86
CA ASP A 92 -0.48 -3.23 -8.66
C ASP A 92 -0.07 -4.48 -7.89
N PHE A 93 0.32 -4.31 -6.62
CA PHE A 93 0.70 -5.41 -5.75
C PHE A 93 -0.45 -6.40 -5.50
N ILE A 94 -1.66 -5.91 -5.19
CA ILE A 94 -2.83 -6.76 -4.95
C ILE A 94 -3.27 -7.48 -6.24
N LEU A 95 -3.25 -6.80 -7.38
CA LEU A 95 -3.55 -7.42 -8.66
C LEU A 95 -2.54 -8.51 -8.99
N TYR A 96 -1.25 -8.26 -8.75
CA TYR A 96 -0.21 -9.26 -8.89
C TYR A 96 -0.50 -10.50 -8.03
N LEU A 97 -0.88 -10.33 -6.76
CA LEU A 97 -1.21 -11.44 -5.86
C LEU A 97 -2.50 -12.19 -6.24
N ASN A 98 -3.45 -11.52 -6.88
CA ASN A 98 -4.73 -12.09 -7.28
C ASN A 98 -4.69 -12.85 -8.62
N LEU A 99 -3.56 -12.81 -9.35
CA LEU A 99 -3.39 -13.59 -10.58
C LEU A 99 -3.17 -15.08 -10.25
N ASP A 100 -3.88 -15.95 -10.97
CA ASP A 100 -3.68 -17.40 -10.91
C ASP A 100 -2.34 -17.76 -11.58
N TYR A 101 -1.36 -18.19 -10.78
CA TYR A 101 0.06 -17.95 -11.05
C TYR A 101 0.82 -18.83 -12.09
N PRO A 102 0.26 -19.76 -12.89
CA PRO A 102 1.09 -20.46 -13.87
C PRO A 102 1.10 -19.91 -15.31
N THR A 103 0.13 -19.11 -15.79
CA THR A 103 -0.04 -18.93 -17.27
C THR A 103 -0.08 -17.50 -17.82
N GLN A 104 -0.18 -16.45 -17.00
CA GLN A 104 -0.45 -15.08 -17.51
C GLN A 104 0.71 -14.07 -17.45
N LYS A 105 1.95 -14.50 -17.15
CA LYS A 105 3.16 -13.64 -16.99
C LYS A 105 3.47 -12.69 -18.17
N LYS A 106 2.85 -12.87 -19.34
CA LYS A 106 2.95 -11.95 -20.49
C LYS A 106 1.82 -10.92 -20.57
N SER A 107 0.59 -11.25 -20.15
CA SER A 107 -0.58 -10.38 -20.30
C SER A 107 -0.70 -9.34 -19.18
N SER A 108 -0.09 -9.57 -18.02
CA SER A 108 -0.12 -8.66 -16.87
C SER A 108 0.99 -7.61 -16.87
N ARG A 109 2.08 -7.81 -17.62
CA ARG A 109 3.20 -6.83 -17.72
C ARG A 109 2.75 -5.44 -18.18
N PRO A 110 1.84 -5.30 -19.16
CA PRO A 110 1.36 -3.97 -19.57
C PRO A 110 0.63 -3.25 -18.44
N LEU A 111 -0.23 -3.97 -17.69
CA LEU A 111 -1.01 -3.40 -16.59
C LEU A 111 -0.12 -2.98 -15.41
N HIS A 112 0.84 -3.83 -15.03
CA HIS A 112 1.81 -3.51 -13.99
C HIS A 112 2.69 -2.30 -14.37
N LYS A 113 3.08 -2.21 -15.65
CA LYS A 113 3.80 -1.04 -16.14
C LYS A 113 2.95 0.23 -16.05
N GLU A 114 1.68 0.15 -16.44
CA GLU A 114 0.76 1.29 -16.41
C GLU A 114 0.55 1.83 -14.99
N LEU A 115 0.27 0.97 -14.02
CA LEU A 115 0.05 1.38 -12.62
C LEU A 115 1.32 1.97 -12.00
N TYR A 116 2.48 1.38 -12.31
CA TYR A 116 3.77 1.90 -11.88
C TYR A 116 4.06 3.29 -12.48
N ASP A 117 3.81 3.48 -13.78
CA ASP A 117 4.01 4.76 -14.47
C ASP A 117 3.13 5.85 -13.84
N LYS A 118 1.87 5.54 -13.48
CA LYS A 118 0.96 6.45 -12.76
C LYS A 118 1.46 6.81 -11.36
N ALA A 119 1.93 5.82 -10.59
CA ALA A 119 2.50 6.09 -9.27
C ALA A 119 3.71 7.04 -9.34
N LEU A 120 4.58 6.82 -10.33
CA LEU A 120 5.76 7.65 -10.54
C LEU A 120 5.40 9.09 -10.96
N GLU A 121 4.36 9.26 -11.79
CA GLU A 121 3.83 10.58 -12.15
C GLU A 121 3.41 11.36 -10.90
N ASP A 122 2.64 10.73 -10.01
CA ASP A 122 2.17 11.36 -8.77
C ASP A 122 3.31 11.71 -7.82
N TYR A 123 4.31 10.83 -7.65
CA TYR A 123 5.48 11.15 -6.82
C TYR A 123 6.33 12.28 -7.39
N ASN A 124 6.50 12.32 -8.71
CA ASN A 124 7.20 13.43 -9.37
C ASN A 124 6.44 14.75 -9.19
N LYS A 125 5.10 14.71 -9.28
CA LYS A 125 4.26 15.88 -9.04
C LYS A 125 4.36 16.35 -7.59
N ALA A 126 4.31 15.44 -6.63
CA ALA A 126 4.52 15.74 -5.21
C ALA A 126 5.89 16.39 -4.97
N LYS A 127 6.96 15.87 -5.60
CA LYS A 127 8.31 16.44 -5.54
C LYS A 127 8.37 17.86 -6.11
N GLU A 128 7.73 18.09 -7.26
CA GLU A 128 7.64 19.41 -7.88
C GLU A 128 6.95 20.43 -6.96
N LEU A 129 5.81 20.06 -6.38
CA LEU A 129 5.02 20.90 -5.47
C LEU A 129 5.77 21.19 -4.17
N ASP A 130 6.41 20.18 -3.60
CA ASP A 130 7.21 20.31 -2.39
C ASP A 130 8.44 21.20 -2.62
N SER A 131 9.12 21.06 -3.77
CA SER A 131 10.22 21.95 -4.16
C SER A 131 9.78 23.41 -4.33
N LYS A 132 8.52 23.68 -4.69
CA LYS A 132 7.96 25.04 -4.77
C LYS A 132 7.55 25.59 -3.40
N ARG A 133 7.21 24.73 -2.43
CA ARG A 133 6.80 25.10 -1.07
C ARG A 133 7.97 25.38 -0.12
N MET A 134 9.21 25.02 -0.48
CA MET A 134 10.39 25.20 0.37
C MET A 134 10.80 26.68 0.55
N THR A 135 10.15 27.33 1.51
CA THR A 135 10.81 28.09 2.58
C THR A 135 10.46 27.39 3.91
N ASN A 136 11.40 26.63 4.48
CA ASN A 136 11.38 26.07 5.85
C ASN A 136 10.29 25.04 6.21
N SER A 137 10.50 23.76 5.88
CA SER A 137 10.64 22.68 6.88
C SER A 137 10.65 21.34 6.17
N ASP A 138 11.74 20.62 6.39
CA ASP A 138 12.11 19.35 5.80
C ASP A 138 11.23 18.20 6.35
N THR A 139 10.05 17.96 5.79
CA THR A 139 9.21 16.83 6.23
C THR A 139 9.87 15.50 5.85
N SER A 140 10.10 14.65 6.86
CA SER A 140 10.79 13.35 6.74
C SER A 140 10.16 12.40 5.73
N PHE A 141 8.85 12.52 5.48
CA PHE A 141 8.11 11.65 4.57
C PHE A 141 8.36 11.96 3.09
N ALA A 142 8.39 13.24 2.69
CA ALA A 142 8.71 13.62 1.31
C ALA A 142 10.16 13.28 0.94
N ARG A 143 11.08 13.35 1.91
CA ARG A 143 12.47 12.90 1.76
C ARG A 143 12.57 11.39 1.61
N ALA A 144 11.89 10.63 2.47
CA ALA A 144 11.85 9.16 2.36
C ALA A 144 11.27 8.70 1.02
N MET A 145 10.26 9.39 0.50
CA MET A 145 9.67 9.08 -0.81
C MET A 145 10.55 9.51 -1.99
N ARG A 146 11.33 10.59 -1.86
CA ARG A 146 12.37 10.96 -2.84
C ARG A 146 13.52 9.95 -2.85
N GLU A 147 13.99 9.53 -1.68
CA GLU A 147 15.03 8.51 -1.52
C GLU A 147 14.57 7.18 -2.15
N TRP A 148 13.32 6.76 -1.88
CA TRP A 148 12.71 5.57 -2.48
C TRP A 148 12.58 5.66 -4.02
N ALA A 149 12.21 6.83 -4.56
CA ALA A 149 12.05 7.04 -6.00
C ALA A 149 13.41 7.14 -6.74
N GLU A 150 14.41 7.75 -6.11
CA GLU A 150 15.77 7.91 -6.65
C GLU A 150 16.54 6.58 -6.62
N GLU A 151 16.38 5.77 -5.57
CA GLU A 151 16.89 4.39 -5.53
C GLU A 151 16.34 3.56 -6.70
N ARG A 152 15.05 3.66 -7.01
CA ARG A 152 14.43 2.93 -8.13
C ARG A 152 14.80 3.45 -9.52
N GLN A 153 15.02 4.76 -9.70
CA GLN A 153 15.53 5.31 -10.98
C GLN A 153 17.02 4.98 -11.19
N SER A 154 17.80 4.83 -10.13
CA SER A 154 19.18 4.35 -10.23
C SER A 154 19.24 2.86 -10.59
N ALA A 155 18.26 2.07 -10.14
CA ALA A 155 18.12 0.65 -10.48
C ALA A 155 17.72 0.42 -11.96
N THR A 156 17.08 1.38 -12.63
CA THR A 156 16.73 1.26 -14.06
C THR A 156 17.86 1.70 -15.00
N ASN A 157 18.79 2.54 -14.54
CA ASN A 157 19.93 3.01 -15.34
C ASN A 157 21.23 2.20 -15.12
N SER A 158 21.31 1.38 -14.06
CA SER A 158 22.40 0.44 -13.85
C SER A 158 22.04 -0.93 -14.44
N SER A 159 22.04 -1.02 -15.76
CA SER A 159 22.10 -2.31 -16.46
C SER A 159 23.48 -2.92 -16.31
N THR A 160 23.74 -3.50 -15.13
CA THR A 160 24.72 -4.58 -15.00
C THR A 160 24.10 -5.70 -14.16
N SER A 161 24.11 -6.88 -14.77
CA SER A 161 23.50 -8.12 -14.32
C SER A 161 23.83 -8.51 -12.87
N SER A 162 22.80 -8.58 -12.03
CA SER A 162 22.60 -9.72 -11.14
C SER A 162 21.09 -9.92 -10.98
N THR A 163 20.53 -10.86 -11.73
CA THR A 163 19.28 -11.52 -11.37
C THR A 163 19.47 -12.21 -10.02
N SER A 164 19.25 -11.48 -8.92
CA SER A 164 18.81 -12.13 -7.70
C SER A 164 17.39 -12.58 -7.99
N GLU A 165 17.26 -13.84 -8.38
CA GLU A 165 16.04 -14.60 -8.16
C GLU A 165 15.56 -14.31 -6.74
N PHE A 166 14.25 -14.20 -6.54
CA PHE A 166 13.64 -14.12 -5.22
C PHE A 166 13.95 -15.44 -4.51
N GLN A 167 15.16 -15.55 -3.93
CA GLN A 167 15.65 -16.83 -3.43
C GLN A 167 14.78 -17.23 -2.24
N SER A 168 14.28 -18.46 -2.29
CA SER A 168 13.48 -19.00 -1.22
C SER A 168 14.27 -19.04 0.09
N VAL A 169 13.59 -18.63 1.15
CA VAL A 169 14.11 -18.62 2.52
C VAL A 169 13.84 -19.99 3.13
N SER A 170 14.81 -20.58 3.81
CA SER A 170 14.54 -21.80 4.57
C SER A 170 13.71 -21.46 5.82
N SER A 171 12.77 -22.32 6.21
CA SER A 171 11.91 -22.12 7.39
C SER A 171 12.66 -21.79 8.69
N ASN A 172 13.85 -22.34 8.88
CA ASN A 172 14.72 -22.02 10.02
C ASN A 172 15.31 -20.59 10.02
N GLN A 173 15.28 -19.89 8.90
CA GLN A 173 15.73 -18.50 8.73
C GLN A 173 14.56 -17.51 8.69
N ALA A 174 13.31 -17.98 8.68
CA ALA A 174 12.13 -17.13 8.52
C ALA A 174 12.03 -15.99 9.55
N SER A 175 12.53 -16.19 10.77
CA SER A 175 12.54 -15.16 11.82
C SER A 175 13.36 -13.91 11.46
N GLN A 176 14.34 -14.03 10.57
CA GLN A 176 15.17 -12.91 10.10
C GLN A 176 14.44 -12.05 9.07
N HIS A 177 13.30 -12.51 8.58
CA HIS A 177 12.52 -11.89 7.50
C HIS A 177 11.14 -11.44 7.95
N VAL A 178 10.92 -11.28 9.26
CA VAL A 178 9.66 -10.76 9.79
C VAL A 178 9.39 -9.35 9.25
N GLY A 179 8.19 -9.15 8.72
CA GLY A 179 7.79 -7.91 8.04
C GLY A 179 8.09 -7.90 6.53
N GLU A 180 8.77 -8.92 6.01
CA GLU A 180 9.05 -9.07 4.59
C GLU A 180 8.11 -10.08 3.93
N ILE A 181 7.85 -9.89 2.64
CA ILE A 181 7.15 -10.89 1.82
C ILE A 181 8.20 -11.84 1.26
N ARG A 182 8.10 -13.12 1.60
CA ARG A 182 9.06 -14.16 1.22
C ARG A 182 8.37 -15.44 0.83
N GLU A 183 9.06 -16.24 0.01
CA GLU A 183 8.79 -17.66 -0.13
C GLU A 183 9.61 -18.39 0.95
N VAL A 184 8.93 -19.04 1.90
CA VAL A 184 9.55 -19.79 2.99
C VAL A 184 9.33 -21.29 2.77
N CYS A 185 10.41 -22.04 2.57
CA CYS A 185 10.36 -23.47 2.27
C CYS A 185 10.86 -24.32 3.43
N GLY A 186 10.21 -25.45 3.67
CA GLY A 186 10.67 -26.46 4.61
C GLY A 186 9.75 -27.67 4.70
N LEU A 187 10.14 -28.65 5.51
CA LEU A 187 9.35 -29.85 5.72
C LEU A 187 8.21 -29.55 6.69
N VAL A 188 6.96 -29.84 6.29
CA VAL A 188 5.82 -29.83 7.22
C VAL A 188 5.91 -31.05 8.13
N ALA A 189 6.50 -30.86 9.30
CA ALA A 189 6.79 -31.91 10.27
C ALA A 189 5.56 -32.29 11.11
N SER A 190 4.63 -31.36 11.34
CA SER A 190 3.36 -31.67 12.00
C SER A 190 2.24 -30.73 11.57
N THR A 191 1.02 -31.24 11.52
CA THR A 191 -0.18 -30.46 11.18
C THR A 191 -1.23 -30.56 12.27
N ARG A 192 -2.12 -29.56 12.35
CA ARG A 192 -3.27 -29.60 13.26
C ARG A 192 -4.42 -28.78 12.71
N TYR A 193 -5.60 -29.40 12.60
CA TYR A 193 -6.85 -28.67 12.50
C TYR A 193 -7.41 -28.40 13.90
N ALA A 194 -7.38 -27.15 14.35
CA ALA A 194 -7.96 -26.74 15.62
C ALA A 194 -9.44 -26.38 15.49
N SER A 195 -10.28 -27.33 15.07
CA SER A 195 -11.70 -27.12 14.72
C SER A 195 -12.56 -26.51 15.84
N THR A 196 -12.19 -26.74 17.10
CA THR A 196 -12.91 -26.21 18.28
C THR A 196 -12.38 -24.85 18.75
N SER A 197 -11.28 -24.36 18.18
CA SER A 197 -10.70 -23.06 18.52
C SER A 197 -11.38 -21.94 17.73
N LYS A 198 -11.38 -20.71 18.27
CA LYS A 198 -11.94 -19.54 17.58
C LYS A 198 -11.30 -19.37 16.20
N GLY A 199 -12.12 -19.28 15.15
CA GLY A 199 -11.68 -19.19 13.75
C GLY A 199 -11.26 -20.52 13.11
N ALA A 200 -11.30 -21.63 13.86
CA ALA A 200 -11.03 -22.98 13.38
C ALA A 200 -9.77 -23.10 12.47
N PRO A 201 -8.58 -22.63 12.93
CA PRO A 201 -7.39 -22.59 12.08
C PRO A 201 -6.80 -23.98 11.81
N THR A 202 -6.16 -24.14 10.65
CA THR A 202 -5.14 -25.16 10.39
C THR A 202 -3.77 -24.60 10.69
N PHE A 203 -2.92 -25.40 11.30
CA PHE A 203 -1.49 -25.15 11.37
C PHE A 203 -0.74 -26.20 10.56
N LEU A 204 0.21 -25.74 9.75
CA LEU A 204 1.26 -26.57 9.13
C LEU A 204 2.58 -26.11 9.76
N ASN A 205 3.18 -26.93 10.61
CA ASN A 205 4.36 -26.56 11.38
C ASN A 205 5.61 -27.15 10.72
N PHE A 206 6.61 -26.29 10.49
CA PHE A 206 7.78 -26.62 9.69
C PHE A 206 8.96 -27.07 10.57
N ASP A 207 9.80 -27.93 9.99
CA ASP A 207 11.05 -28.52 10.49
C ASP A 207 10.92 -29.44 11.72
N TYR A 208 10.15 -29.02 12.73
CA TYR A 208 9.95 -29.77 13.96
C TYR A 208 8.47 -29.80 14.36
N ASN A 209 8.11 -30.78 15.19
CA ASN A 209 6.76 -30.86 15.74
C ASN A 209 6.43 -29.65 16.62
N TYR A 210 5.16 -29.26 16.65
CA TYR A 210 4.67 -28.33 17.67
C TYR A 210 5.04 -28.83 19.09
N PRO A 211 5.49 -27.96 20.02
CA PRO A 211 5.65 -26.50 19.89
C PRO A 211 7.02 -26.04 19.38
N ASN A 212 7.90 -26.94 18.94
CA ASN A 212 9.31 -26.65 18.63
C ASN A 212 9.58 -26.26 17.17
N HIS A 213 8.54 -26.19 16.33
CA HIS A 213 8.64 -25.75 14.94
C HIS A 213 9.34 -24.39 14.81
N THR A 214 10.07 -24.22 13.71
CA THR A 214 10.81 -23.00 13.36
C THR A 214 9.91 -21.95 12.71
N PHE A 215 8.91 -22.40 11.96
CA PHE A 215 8.00 -21.59 11.18
C PHE A 215 6.63 -22.29 11.09
N ALA A 216 5.56 -21.53 10.92
CA ALA A 216 4.22 -22.07 10.73
C ALA A 216 3.52 -21.43 9.52
N VAL A 217 2.65 -22.21 8.88
CA VAL A 217 1.59 -21.67 8.03
C VAL A 217 0.28 -21.83 8.77
N MET A 218 -0.47 -20.74 8.89
CA MET A 218 -1.83 -20.75 9.40
C MET A 218 -2.84 -20.58 8.27
N ILE A 219 -3.85 -21.43 8.23
CA ILE A 219 -4.99 -21.32 7.31
C ILE A 219 -6.26 -21.16 8.14
N TRP A 220 -6.92 -20.01 8.07
CA TRP A 220 -8.19 -19.79 8.78
C TRP A 220 -9.29 -20.73 8.31
N GLY A 221 -10.22 -21.07 9.21
CA GLY A 221 -11.38 -21.92 8.87
C GLY A 221 -12.23 -21.36 7.74
N SER A 222 -12.34 -20.03 7.63
CA SER A 222 -13.03 -19.32 6.53
C SER A 222 -12.37 -19.52 5.17
N ASP A 223 -11.05 -19.71 5.13
CA ASP A 223 -10.27 -19.88 3.90
C ASP A 223 -10.02 -21.35 3.57
N ARG A 224 -10.26 -22.25 4.52
CA ARG A 224 -9.96 -23.70 4.41
C ARG A 224 -10.54 -24.35 3.15
N GLY A 225 -11.71 -23.90 2.69
CA GLY A 225 -12.36 -24.38 1.46
C GLY A 225 -11.67 -23.99 0.15
N LYS A 226 -10.72 -23.05 0.20
CA LYS A 226 -9.89 -22.63 -0.94
C LYS A 226 -8.65 -23.50 -1.13
N PHE A 227 -8.38 -24.42 -0.20
CA PHE A 227 -7.24 -25.34 -0.22
C PHE A 227 -7.69 -26.75 -0.60
N PRO A 228 -6.76 -27.65 -0.99
CA PRO A 228 -7.07 -29.06 -1.18
C PRO A 228 -7.76 -29.67 0.05
N SER A 229 -8.67 -30.62 -0.18
CA SER A 229 -9.45 -31.27 0.88
C SER A 229 -8.57 -31.81 2.00
N ASN A 230 -8.93 -31.48 3.25
CA ASN A 230 -8.16 -31.78 4.47
C ASN A 230 -6.70 -31.28 4.38
N PRO A 231 -6.46 -29.94 4.40
CA PRO A 231 -5.13 -29.37 4.24
C PRO A 231 -4.09 -29.95 5.21
N GLU A 232 -4.52 -30.25 6.44
CA GLU A 232 -3.69 -30.86 7.47
C GLU A 232 -3.19 -32.26 7.07
N ARG A 233 -3.92 -33.00 6.26
CA ARG A 233 -3.48 -34.31 5.73
C ARG A 233 -2.78 -34.15 4.38
N TYR A 234 -3.23 -33.21 3.57
CA TYR A 234 -2.71 -33.01 2.22
C TYR A 234 -1.25 -32.54 2.21
N TYR A 235 -0.87 -31.68 3.15
CA TYR A 235 0.48 -31.12 3.27
C TYR A 235 1.37 -31.86 4.28
N ASP A 236 0.83 -32.82 5.02
CA ASP A 236 1.57 -33.55 6.05
C ASP A 236 2.79 -34.29 5.47
N ASN A 237 3.93 -34.15 6.14
CA ASN A 237 5.20 -34.79 5.78
C ASN A 237 5.66 -34.50 4.34
N LYS A 238 5.39 -33.29 3.84
CA LYS A 238 5.85 -32.80 2.54
C LYS A 238 6.74 -31.58 2.70
N THR A 239 7.68 -31.42 1.77
CA THR A 239 8.38 -30.14 1.61
C THR A 239 7.39 -29.17 0.97
N VAL A 240 7.07 -28.10 1.67
CA VAL A 240 6.14 -27.06 1.20
C VAL A 240 6.89 -25.74 1.18
N CYS A 241 6.64 -24.95 0.14
CA CYS A 241 7.05 -23.55 0.05
C CYS A 241 5.81 -22.68 0.22
N ALA A 242 5.86 -21.79 1.21
CA ALA A 242 4.79 -20.88 1.55
C ALA A 242 5.17 -19.44 1.17
N THR A 243 4.37 -18.78 0.34
CA THR A 243 4.60 -17.40 -0.07
C THR A 243 3.62 -16.45 0.60
N GLY A 244 4.16 -15.43 1.27
CA GLY A 244 3.37 -14.43 1.97
C GLY A 244 4.20 -13.52 2.86
N LEU A 245 3.52 -12.62 3.57
CA LEU A 245 4.12 -11.79 4.61
C LEU A 245 4.53 -12.70 5.77
N VAL A 246 5.81 -12.68 6.14
CA VAL A 246 6.28 -13.37 7.34
C VAL A 246 5.94 -12.50 8.55
N GLU A 247 4.97 -12.92 9.33
CA GLU A 247 4.52 -12.27 10.56
C GLU A 247 5.15 -12.95 11.78
N SER A 248 5.17 -12.29 12.93
CA SER A 248 5.60 -12.90 14.19
C SER A 248 4.40 -13.09 15.11
N TYR A 249 4.10 -14.35 15.46
CA TYR A 249 3.07 -14.71 16.43
C TYR A 249 3.69 -15.40 17.64
N GLN A 250 3.54 -14.81 18.83
CA GLN A 250 4.14 -15.32 20.08
C GLN A 250 5.66 -15.59 19.97
N GLY A 251 6.36 -14.77 19.18
CA GLY A 251 7.81 -14.88 18.97
C GLY A 251 8.24 -15.93 17.94
N LYS A 252 7.30 -16.52 17.19
CA LYS A 252 7.58 -17.46 16.10
C LYS A 252 7.14 -16.87 14.75
N PRO A 253 7.92 -17.05 13.68
CA PRO A 253 7.55 -16.58 12.36
C PRO A 253 6.41 -17.45 11.78
N GLU A 254 5.44 -16.80 11.15
CA GLU A 254 4.25 -17.44 10.57
C GLU A 254 3.86 -16.75 9.25
N ILE A 255 3.28 -17.50 8.30
CA ILE A 255 2.53 -16.94 7.17
C ILE A 255 1.06 -17.34 7.31
N VAL A 256 0.16 -16.35 7.25
CA VAL A 256 -1.28 -16.60 7.10
C VAL A 256 -1.62 -16.83 5.62
N ALA A 257 -1.90 -18.08 5.27
CA ALA A 257 -2.29 -18.48 3.92
C ALA A 257 -3.81 -18.39 3.74
N THR A 258 -4.22 -17.64 2.72
CA THR A 258 -5.63 -17.34 2.37
C THR A 258 -6.05 -17.90 1.01
N SER A 259 -5.11 -18.48 0.26
CA SER A 259 -5.32 -19.12 -1.04
C SER A 259 -4.37 -20.31 -1.22
N ALA A 260 -4.80 -21.36 -1.93
CA ALA A 260 -3.96 -22.52 -2.24
C ALA A 260 -2.68 -22.15 -2.99
N ASN A 261 -2.71 -21.12 -3.84
CA ASN A 261 -1.56 -20.71 -4.65
C ASN A 261 -0.40 -20.15 -3.81
N GLN A 262 -0.62 -19.87 -2.53
CA GLN A 262 0.46 -19.51 -1.62
C GLN A 262 1.28 -20.72 -1.17
N LEU A 263 0.82 -21.96 -1.39
CA LEU A 263 1.47 -23.18 -0.94
C LEU A 263 1.81 -24.08 -2.14
N GLU A 264 3.11 -24.29 -2.36
CA GLU A 264 3.63 -25.21 -3.37
C GLU A 264 4.28 -26.41 -2.69
N ILE A 265 3.96 -27.63 -3.13
CA ILE A 265 4.69 -28.84 -2.72
C ILE A 265 5.91 -29.01 -3.63
N ARG A 266 7.09 -29.21 -3.06
CA ARG A 266 8.34 -29.49 -3.79
C ARG A 266 8.88 -30.89 -3.57
#